data_AF-A0A0Q6XLS6-F1
#
_entry.id   AF-A0A0Q6XLS6-F1
#
_cell.length_a   1.000
_cell.length_b   1.000
_cell.length_c   1.000
_cell.angle_alpha   90.00
_cell.angle_beta   90.00
_cell.angle_gamma   90.00
#
_symmetry.space_group_name_H-M   'P 1'
#
loop_
_entity.id
_entity.type
_entity.pdbx_description
1 polymer ?
#
loop_
_entity_poly.entity_id
_entity_poly.type
_entity_poly.pdbx_seq_one_letter_code
_entity_poly.pdbx_strand_id
1 'polypeptide(L)'
;MEDPNALATSIATLATALVEAIRDNRLDEAEVLLEELNTLDPDTEEHLIFPVLIAIQRGCITEALQYLNGLGEDAHPELKALCLNILGDPTWHYHANTALQSEDSYVREAMEELLEIAPEPQEVAA
;
A
#
# COMPACT_ATOMS: atom_id res chain seq x y z
N MET A 1 32.99 0.81 -15.70
CA MET A 1 31.77 1.13 -16.47
C MET A 1 30.79 0.05 -16.05
N GLU A 2 29.91 0.37 -15.11
CA GLU A 2 28.89 -0.58 -14.66
C GLU A 2 27.96 -0.92 -15.83
N ASP A 3 27.65 -2.19 -15.99
CA ASP A 3 26.71 -2.66 -17.00
C ASP A 3 25.31 -2.21 -16.57
N PRO A 4 24.63 -1.32 -17.33
CA PRO A 4 23.31 -0.82 -16.96
C PRO A 4 22.27 -1.95 -16.81
N ASN A 5 22.49 -3.09 -17.48
CA ASN A 5 21.64 -4.26 -17.34
C ASN A 5 21.84 -4.99 -16.00
N ALA A 6 23.06 -4.94 -15.43
CA ALA A 6 23.35 -5.51 -14.12
C ALA A 6 22.70 -4.69 -13.00
N LEU A 7 22.75 -3.35 -13.08
CA LEU A 7 22.11 -2.47 -12.11
C LEU A 7 20.58 -2.66 -12.08
N ALA A 8 19.94 -2.67 -13.25
CA ALA A 8 18.50 -2.91 -13.37
C ALA A 8 18.08 -4.27 -12.79
N THR A 9 18.90 -5.31 -12.99
CA THR A 9 18.67 -6.65 -12.42
C THR A 9 18.75 -6.61 -10.89
N SER A 10 19.72 -5.89 -10.32
CA SER A 10 19.85 -5.73 -8.86
C SER A 10 18.66 -5.00 -8.25
N ILE A 11 18.22 -3.89 -8.85
CA ILE A 11 17.04 -3.11 -8.42
C ILE A 11 15.79 -4.01 -8.40
N ALA A 12 15.53 -4.75 -9.48
CA ALA A 12 14.38 -5.65 -9.57
C ALA A 12 14.44 -6.78 -8.52
N THR A 13 15.64 -7.28 -8.24
CA THR A 13 15.86 -8.33 -7.23
C THR A 13 15.56 -7.81 -5.82
N LEU A 14 16.07 -6.62 -5.49
CA LEU A 14 15.80 -5.96 -4.20
C LEU A 14 14.32 -5.62 -4.02
N ALA A 15 13.67 -5.08 -5.06
CA ALA A 15 12.24 -4.79 -5.01
C ALA A 15 11.41 -6.06 -4.76
N THR A 16 11.78 -7.17 -5.40
CA THR A 16 11.11 -8.47 -5.17
C THR A 16 11.31 -8.95 -3.72
N ALA A 17 12.54 -8.92 -3.23
CA ALA A 17 12.86 -9.31 -1.86
C ALA A 17 12.15 -8.43 -0.82
N LEU A 18 12.05 -7.12 -1.08
CA LEU A 18 11.32 -6.18 -0.24
C LEU A 18 9.84 -6.55 -0.12
N VAL A 19 9.18 -6.80 -1.26
CA VAL A 19 7.77 -7.21 -1.26
C VAL A 19 7.56 -8.53 -0.53
N GLU A 20 8.47 -9.50 -0.69
CA GLU A 20 8.43 -10.76 0.06
C GLU A 20 8.60 -10.54 1.57
N ALA A 21 9.56 -9.70 1.98
CA ALA A 21 9.78 -9.38 3.39
C ALA A 21 8.54 -8.71 4.04
N ILE A 22 7.91 -7.76 3.34
CA ILE A 22 6.65 -7.13 3.79
C ILE A 22 5.55 -8.21 3.92
N ARG A 23 5.33 -9.03 2.89
CA ARG A 23 4.31 -10.09 2.92
C ARG A 23 4.51 -11.07 4.07
N ASP A 24 5.76 -11.44 4.36
CA ASP A 24 6.13 -12.35 5.44
C ASP A 24 6.19 -11.68 6.83
N ASN A 25 5.84 -10.38 6.92
CA ASN A 25 5.92 -9.58 8.14
C ASN A 25 7.33 -9.48 8.74
N ARG A 26 8.36 -9.57 7.89
CA ARG A 26 9.78 -9.39 8.24
C ARG A 26 10.17 -7.91 8.10
N LEU A 27 9.59 -7.07 8.96
CA LEU A 27 9.57 -5.62 8.76
C LEU A 27 10.94 -4.95 8.93
N ASP A 28 11.76 -5.44 9.86
CA ASP A 28 13.13 -4.92 10.04
C ASP A 28 14.00 -5.21 8.80
N GLU A 29 13.81 -6.37 8.17
CA GLU A 29 14.49 -6.73 6.92
C GLU A 29 13.95 -5.89 5.75
N ALA A 30 12.65 -5.65 5.70
CA ALA A 30 12.02 -4.79 4.69
C ALA A 30 12.59 -3.35 4.74
N GLU A 31 12.81 -2.79 5.92
CA GLU A 31 13.42 -1.46 6.04
C GLU A 31 14.85 -1.41 5.49
N VAL A 32 15.68 -2.41 5.83
CA VAL A 32 17.05 -2.49 5.30
C VAL A 32 17.03 -2.62 3.77
N LEU A 33 16.16 -3.47 3.22
CA LEU A 33 16.04 -3.65 1.77
C LEU A 33 15.56 -2.37 1.07
N LEU A 34 14.66 -1.60 1.69
CA LEU A 34 14.21 -0.32 1.16
C LEU A 34 15.32 0.73 1.18
N GLU A 35 16.11 0.82 2.25
CA GLU A 35 17.28 1.70 2.31
C GLU A 35 18.33 1.37 1.23
N GLU A 36 18.58 0.08 1.02
CA GLU A 36 19.47 -0.40 -0.05
C GLU A 36 18.91 -0.05 -1.44
N LEU A 37 17.61 -0.22 -1.66
CA LEU A 37 16.94 0.13 -2.91
C LEU A 37 17.04 1.63 -3.20
N ASN A 38 16.74 2.48 -2.23
CA ASN A 38 16.84 3.95 -2.35
C ASN A 38 18.29 4.38 -2.63
N THR A 39 19.28 3.69 -2.07
CA THR A 39 20.69 3.97 -2.34
C THR A 39 21.07 3.69 -3.80
N LEU A 40 20.48 2.67 -4.41
CA LEU A 40 20.74 2.29 -5.81
C LEU A 40 19.90 3.10 -6.81
N ASP A 41 18.69 3.48 -6.41
CA ASP A 41 17.76 4.26 -7.22
C ASP A 41 17.05 5.31 -6.34
N PRO A 42 17.63 6.51 -6.19
CA PRO A 42 17.07 7.56 -5.32
C PRO A 42 15.64 8.00 -5.69
N ASP A 43 15.23 7.82 -6.94
CA ASP A 43 13.86 8.14 -7.37
C ASP A 43 12.83 7.22 -6.69
N THR A 44 13.26 6.08 -6.14
CA THR A 44 12.39 5.21 -5.32
C THR A 44 12.02 5.82 -3.97
N GLU A 45 12.75 6.83 -3.48
CA GLU A 45 12.36 7.58 -2.26
C GLU A 45 11.04 8.33 -2.43
N GLU A 46 10.69 8.70 -3.67
CA GLU A 46 9.41 9.34 -3.98
C GLU A 46 8.24 8.33 -3.97
N HIS A 47 8.53 7.03 -4.01
CA HIS A 47 7.56 5.95 -3.99
C HIS A 47 7.22 5.56 -2.55
N LEU A 48 6.51 6.45 -1.84
CA LEU A 48 6.18 6.28 -0.41
C LEU A 48 5.25 5.09 -0.10
N ILE A 49 4.81 4.33 -1.11
CA ILE A 49 3.93 3.16 -0.89
C ILE A 49 4.59 2.08 -0.02
N PHE A 50 5.90 1.84 -0.14
CA PHE A 50 6.58 0.85 0.71
C PHE A 50 6.66 1.29 2.19
N PRO A 51 7.08 2.53 2.51
CA PRO A 51 6.94 3.09 3.85
C PRO A 51 5.52 2.98 4.43
N VAL A 52 4.49 3.27 3.62
CA VAL A 52 3.09 3.14 4.04
C VAL A 52 2.77 1.71 4.48
N LEU A 53 3.09 0.71 3.64
CA LEU A 53 2.79 -0.69 3.93
C LEU A 53 3.52 -1.18 5.19
N ILE A 54 4.81 -0.84 5.34
CA ILE A 54 5.60 -1.20 6.52
C ILE A 54 4.99 -0.57 7.78
N ALA A 55 4.65 0.72 7.75
CA ALA A 55 4.06 1.42 8.89
C ALA A 55 2.70 0.85 9.29
N ILE A 56 1.83 0.53 8.33
CA ILE A 56 0.54 -0.13 8.59
C ILE A 56 0.77 -1.47 9.29
N GLN A 57 1.69 -2.29 8.78
CA GLN A 57 1.94 -3.64 9.30
C GLN A 57 2.58 -3.64 10.69
N ARG A 58 3.35 -2.59 11.04
CA ARG A 58 3.83 -2.33 12.41
C ARG A 58 2.74 -1.81 13.36
N GLY A 59 1.58 -1.42 12.86
CA GLY A 59 0.55 -0.73 13.64
C GLY A 59 0.85 0.76 13.86
N CYS A 60 1.82 1.33 13.16
CA CYS A 60 2.17 2.75 13.19
C CYS A 60 1.24 3.57 12.29
N ILE A 61 -0.07 3.53 12.58
CA ILE A 61 -1.11 4.04 11.66
C ILE A 61 -1.01 5.55 11.39
N THR A 62 -0.62 6.35 12.40
CA THR A 62 -0.42 7.79 12.22
C THR A 62 0.73 8.11 11.26
N GLU A 63 1.80 7.32 11.32
CA GLU A 63 2.96 7.47 10.43
C GLU A 63 2.59 7.06 8.99
N ALA A 64 1.85 5.96 8.83
CA ALA A 64 1.31 5.56 7.53
C ALA A 64 0.47 6.68 6.88
N LEU A 65 -0.38 7.36 7.66
CA LEU A 65 -1.15 8.50 7.16
C LEU A 65 -0.28 9.70 6.76
N GLN A 66 0.82 9.95 7.47
CA GLN A 66 1.76 11.01 7.08
C GLN A 66 2.38 10.72 5.72
N TYR A 67 2.81 9.48 5.47
CA TYR A 67 3.30 9.07 4.16
C TYR A 67 2.22 9.15 3.08
N LEU A 68 1.01 8.66 3.34
CA LEU A 68 -0.12 8.72 2.39
C LEU A 68 -0.47 10.17 2.01
N ASN A 69 -0.41 11.10 2.95
CA ASN A 69 -0.63 12.51 2.65
C ASN A 69 0.51 13.12 1.80
N GLY A 70 1.72 12.57 1.88
CA GLY A 70 2.84 12.94 1.02
C GLY A 70 2.67 12.51 -0.45
N LEU A 71 1.91 11.43 -0.70
CA LEU A 71 1.60 10.95 -2.06
C LEU A 71 0.54 11.79 -2.80
N GLY A 72 -0.16 12.66 -2.09
CA GLY A 72 -1.24 13.51 -2.64
C GLY A 72 -2.60 13.25 -1.98
N GLU A 73 -3.54 14.18 -2.20
CA GLU A 73 -4.86 14.15 -1.54
C GLU A 73 -5.70 12.94 -2.00
N ASP A 74 -5.65 12.60 -3.29
CA ASP A 74 -6.43 11.51 -3.89
C ASP A 74 -5.65 10.19 -4.05
N ALA A 75 -4.40 10.14 -3.57
CA ALA A 75 -3.59 8.94 -3.66
C ALA A 75 -4.07 7.87 -2.66
N HIS A 76 -4.24 6.64 -3.16
CA HIS A 76 -4.57 5.44 -2.38
C HIS A 76 -5.74 5.63 -1.38
N PRO A 77 -6.94 6.01 -1.86
CA PRO A 77 -8.10 6.21 -1.00
C PRO A 77 -8.43 4.97 -0.14
N GLU A 78 -8.14 3.77 -0.64
CA GLU A 78 -8.30 2.51 0.08
C GLU A 78 -7.42 2.42 1.33
N LEU A 79 -6.15 2.82 1.24
CA LEU A 79 -5.23 2.79 2.38
C LEU A 79 -5.55 3.91 3.39
N LYS A 80 -6.00 5.08 2.90
CA LYS A 80 -6.49 6.16 3.76
C LYS A 80 -7.73 5.73 4.54
N ALA A 81 -8.69 5.09 3.87
CA ALA A 81 -9.89 4.56 4.51
C ALA A 81 -9.54 3.57 5.63
N LEU A 82 -8.66 2.62 5.35
CA LEU A 82 -8.21 1.65 6.35
C LEU A 82 -7.55 2.33 7.57
N CYS A 83 -6.60 3.25 7.34
CA CYS A 83 -5.92 3.94 8.43
C CYS A 83 -6.88 4.78 9.28
N LEU A 84 -7.76 5.55 8.65
CA LEU A 84 -8.72 6.42 9.34
C LEU A 84 -9.77 5.59 10.10
N ASN A 85 -10.20 4.45 9.55
CA ASN A 85 -11.10 3.53 10.23
C ASN A 85 -10.47 2.98 11.52
N ILE A 86 -9.20 2.55 11.47
CA ILE A 86 -8.47 2.07 12.66
C ILE A 86 -8.34 3.16 13.72
N LEU A 87 -8.13 4.41 13.31
CA LEU A 87 -8.08 5.56 14.23
C LEU A 87 -9.45 6.04 14.72
N GLY A 88 -10.54 5.49 14.18
CA GLY A 88 -11.91 5.91 14.51
C GLY A 88 -12.31 7.27 13.93
N ASP A 89 -11.60 7.78 12.92
CA ASP A 89 -11.93 9.05 12.28
C ASP A 89 -13.07 8.86 11.26
N PRO A 90 -14.24 9.49 11.44
CA PRO A 90 -15.42 9.24 10.60
C PRO A 90 -15.23 9.58 9.12
N THR A 91 -14.22 10.39 8.77
CA THR A 91 -13.88 10.71 7.37
C THR A 91 -13.45 9.48 6.57
N TRP A 92 -13.13 8.36 7.23
CA TRP A 92 -12.83 7.09 6.57
C TRP A 92 -13.91 6.66 5.57
N HIS A 93 -15.19 6.93 5.85
CA HIS A 93 -16.30 6.59 4.96
C HIS A 93 -16.19 7.28 3.59
N TYR A 94 -15.74 8.53 3.56
CA TYR A 94 -15.57 9.27 2.31
C TYR A 94 -14.55 8.56 1.42
N HIS A 95 -13.39 8.23 1.99
CA HIS A 95 -12.32 7.54 1.27
C HIS A 95 -12.73 6.13 0.83
N ALA A 96 -13.44 5.38 1.69
CA ALA A 96 -13.94 4.05 1.35
C ALA A 96 -14.93 4.10 0.17
N ASN A 97 -15.86 5.07 0.16
CA ASN A 97 -16.79 5.25 -0.95
C ASN A 97 -16.09 5.64 -2.26
N THR A 98 -15.05 6.48 -2.19
CA THR A 98 -14.22 6.79 -3.37
C THR A 98 -13.51 5.54 -3.90
N ALA A 99 -12.97 4.71 -3.00
CA ALA A 99 -12.27 3.48 -3.36
C ALA A 99 -13.19 2.39 -3.96
N LEU A 100 -14.51 2.45 -3.76
CA LEU A 100 -15.47 1.59 -4.48
C LEU A 100 -15.44 1.81 -6.01
N GLN A 101 -14.91 2.94 -6.49
CA GLN A 101 -14.74 3.19 -7.92
C GLN A 101 -13.41 2.65 -8.48
N SER A 102 -12.61 1.97 -7.66
CA SER A 102 -11.34 1.37 -8.10
C SER A 102 -11.57 0.35 -9.22
N GLU A 103 -10.63 0.27 -10.17
CA GLU A 103 -10.63 -0.77 -11.20
C GLU A 103 -10.27 -2.15 -10.61
N ASP A 104 -9.55 -2.18 -9.49
CA ASP A 104 -9.17 -3.40 -8.77
C ASP A 104 -10.38 -3.98 -8.00
N SER A 105 -10.78 -5.20 -8.36
CA SER A 105 -11.89 -5.90 -7.70
C SER A 105 -11.62 -6.19 -6.23
N TYR A 106 -10.38 -6.50 -5.84
CA TYR A 106 -10.04 -6.78 -4.46
C TYR A 106 -10.16 -5.53 -3.59
N VAL A 107 -9.81 -4.36 -4.14
CA VAL A 107 -10.01 -3.08 -3.44
C VAL A 107 -11.49 -2.82 -3.23
N ARG A 108 -12.33 -3.01 -4.26
CA ARG A 108 -13.78 -2.83 -4.12
C ARG A 108 -14.38 -3.77 -3.08
N GLU A 109 -14.08 -5.06 -3.16
CA GLU A 109 -14.55 -6.08 -2.21
C GLU A 109 -14.14 -5.74 -0.77
N ALA A 110 -12.89 -5.33 -0.55
CA ALA A 110 -12.42 -4.93 0.78
C ALA A 110 -13.15 -3.69 1.30
N MET A 111 -13.46 -2.72 0.44
CA MET A 111 -14.20 -1.51 0.84
C MET A 111 -15.68 -1.79 1.09
N GLU A 112 -16.31 -2.69 0.33
CA GLU A 112 -17.67 -3.16 0.57
C GLU A 112 -17.77 -3.84 1.94
N GLU A 113 -16.81 -4.73 2.27
CA GLU A 113 -16.72 -5.37 3.57
C GLU A 113 -16.53 -4.34 4.69
N LEU A 114 -15.60 -3.39 4.51
CA LEU A 114 -15.32 -2.33 5.48
C LEU A 114 -16.55 -1.44 5.75
N LEU A 115 -17.34 -1.17 4.71
CA LEU A 115 -18.57 -0.37 4.78
C LEU A 115 -19.79 -1.19 5.22
N GLU A 116 -19.64 -2.49 5.47
CA GLU A 116 -20.73 -3.43 5.78
C GLU A 116 -21.85 -3.42 4.71
N ILE A 117 -21.49 -3.21 3.44
CA ILE A 117 -22.43 -3.29 2.32
C ILE A 117 -22.65 -4.77 2.02
N ALA A 118 -23.85 -5.27 2.31
CA ALA A 118 -24.20 -6.66 2.03
C ALA A 118 -23.96 -7.00 0.54
N PRO A 119 -23.40 -8.17 0.21
CA PRO A 119 -23.18 -8.54 -1.18
C PRO A 119 -24.53 -8.58 -1.91
N GLU A 120 -24.61 -7.91 -3.05
CA GLU A 120 -25.72 -8.10 -4.00
C GLU A 120 -25.79 -9.61 -4.31
N PRO A 121 -26.94 -10.27 -4.10
CA PRO A 121 -27.06 -11.69 -4.35
C PRO A 121 -26.68 -11.98 -5.81
N GLN A 122 -25.64 -12.78 -6.02
CA GLN A 122 -25.29 -13.26 -7.35
C GLN A 122 -26.49 -14.02 -7.91
N GLU A 123 -27.20 -13.42 -8.87
CA GLU A 123 -28.15 -14.13 -9.71
C GLU A 123 -27.36 -15.20 -10.49
N VAL A 124 -27.32 -16.40 -9.92
CA VAL A 124 -26.97 -17.62 -10.63
C VAL A 124 -27.98 -17.81 -11.75
N ALA A 125 -27.60 -17.36 -12.95
CA ALA A 125 -28.32 -17.67 -14.18
C ALA A 125 -28.35 -19.20 -14.34
N ALA A 126 -29.58 -19.75 -14.30
CA ALA A 126 -29.87 -21.17 -14.51
C ALA A 126 -29.79 -21.58 -15.99
#